data_AF-A0A1S2HH79-F1
#
_entry.id   AF-A0A1S2HH79-F1
#
_cell.length_a   1.000
_cell.length_b   1.000
_cell.length_c   1.000
_cell.angle_alpha   90.00
_cell.angle_beta   90.00
_cell.angle_gamma   90.00
#
_symmetry.space_group_name_H-M   'P 1'
#
loop_
_entity.id
_entity.type
_entity.pdbx_description
1 polymer ?
#
loop_
_entity_poly.entity_id
_entity_poly.type
_entity_poly.pdbx_seq_one_letter_code
_entity_poly.pdbx_strand_id
1 'polypeptide(L)'
;MRFVLAIVSFVIGLVLVALAVGQRTVFEPPSSLVAASSSKSSAPVTVIPGSTLNANPGYQRINVSGSGKVFAAYGKSSDVDAWVGDAEHTTMRFDAEQDRLVGKTTGSESSVPDPAGSDLWYQEYDGAGQFTVRLPKDVSVIIVGDGTSAAPSDVSVTWPRDTATPTVGPLLVAGGVFLVGGLVLLVWAFVHQRRGRGPRRRSGGSRPPRVRASRRAAAAGAQVPARGRRGRRAFVAIPVLLVGALGLAGCSSDYWPQGSSAATPTPTATATGAAAQSEPTAATKQQISRIVDRVAAVAKQADETRDARLAGGRFTGAALELREANYTIRGKDAKVEAPPAISADQVCVALPQQTDSWPRTVFAVVAEDCDAKSAPQALTLVQDSARDDYKVAYDVSLEAAAKIPSLAPTSIGAALLAPNTKLLSIAPDQIGRVYGDILSKDKDSTYASMFEADGDGLRSTIGKAYKDKKSKSIPPTAKIEYSSEVPADSAVAIATDGAGALVSAELNEIEKVTPTAAGAEVNTEGAVKALSGVDSSTKGITATYGVQLLFYVPPVGTDDKVVLLGFTQGLTAASEVQ
;
A
#
# COMPACT_ATOMS: atom_id res chain seq x y z
N MET A 1 -13.60 44.82 56.97
CA MET A 1 -14.37 43.86 56.16
C MET A 1 -14.20 44.07 54.65
N ARG A 2 -14.68 45.17 54.04
CA ARG A 2 -14.73 45.31 52.56
C ARG A 2 -13.38 45.39 51.84
N PHE A 3 -12.38 46.09 52.41
CA PHE A 3 -11.02 46.09 51.86
C PHE A 3 -10.32 44.73 51.97
N VAL A 4 -10.59 43.98 53.05
CA VAL A 4 -10.06 42.62 53.24
C VAL A 4 -10.64 41.67 52.18
N LEU A 5 -11.94 41.75 51.90
CA LEU A 5 -12.58 40.97 50.84
C LEU A 5 -12.02 41.29 49.44
N ALA A 6 -11.73 42.58 49.15
CA ALA A 6 -11.11 42.96 47.89
C ALA A 6 -9.69 42.36 47.76
N ILE A 7 -8.87 42.46 48.82
CA ILE A 7 -7.51 41.89 48.84
C ILE A 7 -7.56 40.36 48.64
N VAL A 8 -8.44 39.66 49.37
CA VAL A 8 -8.61 38.20 49.24
C VAL A 8 -9.03 37.81 47.82
N SER A 9 -9.97 38.56 47.21
CA SER A 9 -10.41 38.34 45.83
C SER A 9 -9.28 38.50 44.81
N PHE A 10 -8.42 39.52 44.99
CA PHE A 10 -7.25 39.73 44.13
C PHE A 10 -6.22 38.60 44.28
N VAL A 11 -5.96 38.15 45.50
CA VAL A 11 -5.02 37.04 45.76
C VAL A 11 -5.52 35.75 45.10
N ILE A 12 -6.80 35.41 45.27
CA ILE A 12 -7.40 34.22 44.64
C ILE A 12 -7.34 34.34 43.11
N GLY A 13 -7.71 35.50 42.55
CA GLY A 13 -7.65 35.73 41.11
C GLY A 13 -6.23 35.56 40.54
N LEU A 14 -5.22 36.09 41.23
CA LEU A 14 -3.82 35.99 40.81
C LEU A 14 -3.32 34.55 40.89
N VAL A 15 -3.66 33.81 41.96
CA VAL A 15 -3.31 32.38 42.10
C VAL A 15 -3.94 31.54 40.99
N LEU A 16 -5.22 31.75 40.65
CA LEU A 16 -5.90 31.00 39.59
C LEU A 16 -5.28 31.25 38.21
N VAL A 17 -4.94 32.50 37.90
CA VAL A 17 -4.25 32.85 36.64
C VAL A 17 -2.83 32.27 36.63
N ALA A 18 -2.10 32.34 37.74
CA ALA A 18 -0.76 31.76 37.84
C ALA A 18 -0.78 30.23 37.67
N LEU A 19 -1.79 29.54 38.22
CA LEU A 19 -1.98 28.10 38.01
C LEU A 19 -2.32 27.78 36.55
N ALA A 20 -3.18 28.55 35.90
CA ALA A 20 -3.53 28.36 34.50
C ALA A 20 -2.32 28.56 33.57
N VAL A 21 -1.52 29.60 33.80
CA VAL A 21 -0.27 29.85 33.07
C VAL A 21 0.77 28.78 33.38
N GLY A 22 0.87 28.35 34.64
CA GLY A 22 1.77 27.28 35.07
C GLY A 22 1.50 25.96 34.34
N GLN A 23 0.22 25.59 34.17
CA GLN A 23 -0.18 24.39 33.41
C GLN A 23 0.27 24.38 31.95
N ARG A 24 0.51 25.54 31.35
CA ARG A 24 0.91 25.73 29.94
C ARG A 24 2.38 26.11 29.75
N THR A 25 3.15 26.22 30.82
CA THR A 25 4.55 26.68 30.73
C THR A 25 5.50 25.77 31.48
N VAL A 26 5.22 25.53 32.76
CA VAL A 26 6.08 24.72 33.64
C VAL A 26 5.66 23.25 33.63
N PHE A 27 4.37 22.97 33.43
CA PHE A 27 3.79 21.63 33.48
C PHE A 27 3.20 21.15 32.15
N GLU A 28 3.55 21.79 31.04
CA GLU A 28 3.08 21.34 29.73
C GLU A 28 3.74 19.99 29.39
N PRO A 29 2.98 18.90 29.21
CA PRO A 29 3.55 17.64 28.80
C PRO A 29 4.14 17.80 27.39
N PRO A 30 5.22 17.07 27.06
CA PRO A 30 5.80 17.13 25.72
C PRO A 30 4.73 16.77 24.68
N SER A 31 4.69 17.53 23.58
CA SER A 31 3.72 17.35 22.48
C SER A 31 3.89 16.03 21.71
N SER A 32 4.96 15.29 22.01
CA SER A 32 5.25 14.00 21.43
C SER A 32 5.94 13.09 22.43
N LEU A 33 5.61 11.81 22.35
CA LEU A 33 6.33 10.74 23.05
C LEU A 33 7.39 10.19 22.10
N VAL A 34 8.66 10.25 22.51
CA VAL A 34 9.79 9.70 21.73
C VAL A 34 10.31 8.47 22.45
N ALA A 35 10.09 7.28 21.88
CA ALA A 35 10.66 6.05 22.39
C ALA A 35 11.92 5.70 21.59
N ALA A 36 13.09 5.88 22.21
CA ALA A 36 14.38 5.48 21.65
C ALA A 36 14.75 4.05 22.04
N SER A 37 15.48 3.35 21.17
CA SER A 37 16.06 2.04 21.46
C SER A 37 17.15 2.12 22.54
N SER A 38 17.17 1.14 23.44
CA SER A 38 18.25 1.00 24.44
C SER A 38 19.08 -0.28 24.25
N SER A 39 18.73 -1.14 23.29
CA SER A 39 19.36 -2.45 23.09
C SER A 39 20.54 -2.37 22.11
N LYS A 40 21.71 -2.83 22.56
CA LYS A 40 22.82 -3.19 21.66
C LYS A 40 22.62 -4.64 21.24
N SER A 41 22.37 -4.87 19.96
CA SER A 41 22.21 -6.21 19.38
C SER A 41 23.23 -6.41 18.27
N SER A 42 23.72 -7.63 18.11
CA SER A 42 24.56 -8.04 16.99
C SER A 42 23.76 -8.54 15.78
N ALA A 43 22.45 -8.67 15.92
CA ALA A 43 21.59 -9.26 14.89
C ALA A 43 21.62 -8.42 13.59
N PRO A 44 21.69 -9.06 12.41
CA PRO A 44 21.72 -8.38 11.10
C PRO A 44 20.41 -7.67 10.74
N VAL A 45 19.30 -7.98 11.43
CA VAL A 45 17.98 -7.41 11.16
C VAL A 45 17.36 -6.81 12.42
N THR A 46 16.65 -5.69 12.26
CA THR A 46 15.74 -5.14 13.27
C THR A 46 14.32 -5.07 12.72
N VAL A 47 13.35 -5.54 13.50
CA VAL A 47 11.92 -5.50 13.16
C VAL A 47 11.19 -4.63 14.18
N ILE A 48 10.38 -3.69 13.70
CA ILE A 48 9.43 -2.92 14.53
C ILE A 48 8.02 -3.42 14.20
N PRO A 49 7.40 -4.24 15.05
CA PRO A 49 6.08 -4.78 14.80
C PRO A 49 5.01 -3.69 14.75
N GLY A 50 3.93 -3.95 14.02
CA GLY A 50 2.74 -3.09 14.00
C GLY A 50 2.12 -2.86 15.38
N SER A 51 2.26 -3.80 16.32
CA SER A 51 1.83 -3.63 17.72
C SER A 51 2.64 -2.56 18.46
N THR A 52 3.93 -2.45 18.20
CA THR A 52 4.81 -1.39 18.72
C THR A 52 4.43 -0.06 18.07
N LEU A 53 4.30 -0.01 16.74
CA LEU A 53 3.92 1.20 15.99
C LEU A 53 2.55 1.76 16.42
N ASN A 54 1.63 0.89 16.83
CA ASN A 54 0.30 1.25 17.29
C ASN A 54 0.14 1.24 18.82
N ALA A 55 1.25 1.29 19.57
CA ALA A 55 1.21 1.39 21.03
C ALA A 55 0.58 2.71 21.51
N ASN A 56 0.71 3.76 20.70
CA ASN A 56 0.09 5.07 20.94
C ASN A 56 -0.64 5.55 19.67
N PRO A 57 -1.72 6.36 19.82
CA PRO A 57 -2.50 6.85 18.68
C PRO A 57 -1.74 7.90 17.85
N GLY A 58 -2.16 8.06 16.59
CA GLY A 58 -1.64 9.09 15.69
C GLY A 58 -0.64 8.55 14.65
N TYR A 59 0.09 9.46 14.00
CA TYR A 59 1.13 9.10 13.04
C TYR A 59 2.38 8.61 13.76
N GLN A 60 3.07 7.63 13.18
CA GLN A 60 4.35 7.16 13.65
C GLN A 60 5.46 7.84 12.87
N ARG A 61 6.28 8.64 13.56
CA ARG A 61 7.52 9.16 13.00
C ARG A 61 8.66 8.25 13.42
N ILE A 62 9.26 7.57 12.45
CA ILE A 62 10.36 6.63 12.68
C ILE A 62 11.64 7.34 12.24
N ASN A 63 12.65 7.31 13.11
CA ASN A 63 14.00 7.76 12.79
C ASN A 63 14.96 6.59 12.96
N VAL A 64 15.69 6.29 11.91
CA VAL A 64 16.74 5.27 11.88
C VAL A 64 18.05 5.98 11.63
N SER A 65 19.08 5.65 12.41
CA SER A 65 20.43 6.13 12.19
C SER A 65 21.44 5.04 12.51
N GLY A 66 22.55 5.03 11.78
CA GLY A 66 23.62 4.06 11.96
C GLY A 66 24.78 4.36 11.01
N SER A 67 25.96 3.84 11.34
CA SER A 67 27.10 3.88 10.44
C SER A 67 26.98 2.79 9.37
N GLY A 68 27.17 3.15 8.09
CA GLY A 68 27.16 2.21 6.97
C GLY A 68 25.90 2.30 6.11
N LYS A 69 25.62 1.24 5.34
CA LYS A 69 24.37 1.12 4.57
C LYS A 69 23.22 0.95 5.56
N VAL A 70 22.15 1.71 5.38
CA VAL A 70 20.92 1.63 6.16
C VAL A 70 19.77 1.46 5.18
N PHE A 71 18.98 0.41 5.33
CA PHE A 71 17.77 0.19 4.58
C PHE A 71 16.60 0.04 5.55
N ALA A 72 15.48 0.68 5.25
CA ALA A 72 14.23 0.41 5.93
C ALA A 72 13.12 0.18 4.92
N ALA A 73 12.23 -0.76 5.20
CA ALA A 73 11.01 -0.96 4.42
C ALA A 73 9.86 -1.32 5.36
N TYR A 74 8.64 -1.26 4.86
CA TYR A 74 7.50 -1.83 5.56
C TYR A 74 6.65 -2.69 4.64
N GLY A 75 6.08 -3.73 5.22
CA GLY A 75 5.22 -4.70 4.55
C GLY A 75 4.31 -5.36 5.58
N LYS A 76 3.43 -6.23 5.10
CA LYS A 76 2.57 -7.03 5.98
C LYS A 76 3.43 -7.80 6.99
N SER A 77 3.01 -7.88 8.24
CA SER A 77 3.79 -8.51 9.31
C SER A 77 4.15 -9.96 8.97
N SER A 78 3.22 -10.73 8.40
CA SER A 78 3.48 -12.11 7.94
C SER A 78 4.59 -12.19 6.89
N ASP A 79 4.68 -11.18 6.03
CA ASP A 79 5.61 -11.15 4.91
C ASP A 79 6.99 -10.69 5.39
N VAL A 80 7.04 -9.74 6.32
CA VAL A 80 8.27 -9.37 7.03
C VAL A 80 8.82 -10.57 7.81
N ASP A 81 8.00 -11.25 8.58
CA ASP A 81 8.42 -12.40 9.38
C ASP A 81 8.91 -13.54 8.49
N ALA A 82 8.23 -13.82 7.37
CA ALA A 82 8.65 -14.85 6.42
C ALA A 82 9.93 -14.49 5.64
N TRP A 83 10.11 -13.21 5.29
CA TRP A 83 11.35 -12.75 4.64
C TRP A 83 12.56 -12.88 5.58
N VAL A 84 12.37 -12.52 6.86
CA VAL A 84 13.39 -12.69 7.90
C VAL A 84 13.69 -14.18 8.08
N GLY A 85 12.67 -15.02 8.20
CA GLY A 85 12.83 -16.47 8.37
C GLY A 85 13.58 -16.81 9.66
N ASP A 86 14.56 -17.71 9.55
CA ASP A 86 15.38 -18.16 10.69
C ASP A 86 16.54 -17.21 11.02
N ALA A 87 16.66 -16.09 10.31
CA ALA A 87 17.71 -15.12 10.57
C ALA A 87 17.60 -14.49 11.96
N GLU A 88 18.76 -14.31 12.59
CA GLU A 88 18.89 -13.58 13.83
C GLU A 88 18.39 -12.15 13.62
N HIS A 89 17.37 -11.77 14.39
CA HIS A 89 16.72 -10.47 14.27
C HIS A 89 16.32 -9.93 15.63
N THR A 90 16.33 -8.61 15.77
CA THR A 90 15.91 -7.92 16.99
C THR A 90 14.51 -7.36 16.81
N THR A 91 13.55 -7.91 17.54
CA THR A 91 12.17 -7.39 17.57
C THR A 91 12.04 -6.28 18.61
N MET A 92 11.71 -5.07 18.17
CA MET A 92 11.51 -3.90 19.03
C MET A 92 10.12 -3.88 19.66
N ARG A 93 10.04 -3.82 20.99
CA ARG A 93 8.80 -3.65 21.76
C ARG A 93 8.78 -2.32 22.48
N PHE A 94 7.62 -1.68 22.57
CA PHE A 94 7.43 -0.49 23.38
C PHE A 94 7.23 -0.88 24.86
N ASP A 95 8.07 -0.35 25.74
CA ASP A 95 7.94 -0.43 27.19
C ASP A 95 7.26 0.84 27.70
N ALA A 96 6.00 0.71 28.12
CA ALA A 96 5.17 1.82 28.57
C ALA A 96 5.55 2.34 29.98
N GLU A 97 6.29 1.57 30.79
CA GLU A 97 6.75 2.05 32.10
C GLU A 97 7.96 2.98 31.97
N GLN A 98 8.77 2.72 30.94
CA GLN A 98 10.05 3.40 30.73
C GLN A 98 10.05 4.32 29.50
N ASP A 99 8.91 4.42 28.80
CA ASP A 99 8.73 5.23 27.59
C ASP A 99 9.83 5.00 26.54
N ARG A 100 10.27 3.74 26.36
CA ARG A 100 11.41 3.36 25.48
C ARG A 100 11.17 2.10 24.66
N LEU A 101 12.04 1.86 23.67
CA LEU A 101 12.03 0.63 22.88
C LEU A 101 13.02 -0.39 23.46
N VAL A 102 12.53 -1.60 23.71
CA VAL A 102 13.32 -2.74 24.19
C VAL A 102 13.34 -3.82 23.12
N GLY A 103 14.53 -4.16 22.65
CA GLY A 103 14.74 -5.23 21.68
C GLY A 103 14.78 -6.62 22.32
N LYS A 104 14.15 -7.60 21.67
CA LYS A 104 14.37 -9.04 21.94
C LYS A 104 14.98 -9.68 20.70
N THR A 105 16.16 -10.27 20.84
CA THR A 105 16.82 -11.00 19.75
C THR A 105 16.35 -12.45 19.70
N THR A 106 16.04 -12.95 18.50
CA THR A 106 15.59 -14.31 18.20
C THR A 106 16.12 -14.74 16.83
N GLY A 107 16.14 -16.04 16.54
CA GLY A 107 16.71 -16.59 15.29
C GLY A 107 18.11 -17.17 15.50
N SER A 108 18.67 -17.75 14.45
CA SER A 108 19.95 -18.47 14.47
C SER A 108 20.85 -18.20 13.27
N GLU A 109 20.32 -17.81 12.10
CA GLU A 109 21.17 -17.49 10.95
C GLU A 109 21.80 -16.09 11.10
N SER A 110 23.09 -15.97 10.88
CA SER A 110 23.82 -14.72 11.11
C SER A 110 23.79 -13.76 9.92
N SER A 111 23.08 -14.07 8.84
CA SER A 111 23.03 -13.23 7.65
C SER A 111 21.70 -13.30 6.90
N VAL A 112 21.35 -12.22 6.22
CA VAL A 112 20.23 -12.12 5.28
C VAL A 112 20.69 -11.58 3.93
N PRO A 113 19.99 -11.91 2.82
CA PRO A 113 20.23 -11.24 1.53
C PRO A 113 19.82 -9.76 1.59
N ASP A 114 20.19 -8.99 0.56
CA ASP A 114 19.78 -7.60 0.43
C ASP A 114 18.25 -7.52 0.29
N PRO A 115 17.52 -6.82 1.19
CA PRO A 115 16.08 -6.67 1.11
C PRO A 115 15.63 -5.72 -0.01
N ALA A 116 16.52 -4.90 -0.57
CA ALA A 116 16.14 -3.88 -1.54
C ALA A 116 15.50 -4.48 -2.80
N GLY A 117 14.45 -3.83 -3.30
CA GLY A 117 13.76 -4.21 -4.53
C GLY A 117 12.72 -5.34 -4.41
N SER A 118 12.53 -5.93 -3.21
CA SER A 118 11.58 -7.03 -3.02
C SER A 118 10.14 -6.64 -3.38
N ASP A 119 9.39 -7.60 -3.92
CA ASP A 119 7.95 -7.46 -4.18
C ASP A 119 7.06 -7.47 -2.91
N LEU A 120 7.61 -7.86 -1.76
CA LEU A 120 6.88 -7.87 -0.48
C LEU A 120 6.69 -6.47 0.11
N TRP A 121 7.56 -5.52 -0.21
CA TRP A 121 7.56 -4.21 0.43
C TRP A 121 6.52 -3.26 -0.16
N TYR A 122 5.75 -2.61 0.71
CA TYR A 122 4.83 -1.55 0.31
C TYR A 122 5.58 -0.27 -0.05
N GLN A 123 6.65 0.02 0.69
CA GLN A 123 7.55 1.12 0.42
C GLN A 123 8.93 0.82 1.02
N GLU A 124 9.97 1.35 0.35
CA GLU A 124 11.37 1.21 0.70
C GLU A 124 12.00 2.60 0.97
N TYR A 125 13.00 2.64 1.83
CA TYR A 125 13.75 3.82 2.23
C TYR A 125 15.24 3.49 2.23
N ASP A 126 15.89 3.76 1.11
CA ASP A 126 17.34 3.64 0.97
C ASP A 126 18.05 4.74 1.78
N GLY A 127 19.07 4.35 2.56
CA GLY A 127 19.84 5.24 3.42
C GLY A 127 19.07 5.75 4.64
N ALA A 128 18.18 4.94 5.21
CA ALA A 128 17.06 5.42 6.03
C ALA A 128 17.47 6.40 7.15
N GLY A 129 16.82 7.58 7.14
CA GLY A 129 16.85 8.63 8.15
C GLY A 129 15.49 8.74 8.84
N GLN A 130 14.81 9.89 8.71
CA GLN A 130 13.49 10.12 9.32
C GLN A 130 12.36 10.01 8.28
N PHE A 131 11.33 9.21 8.59
CA PHE A 131 10.09 9.12 7.79
C PHE A 131 8.85 9.08 8.69
N THR A 132 7.70 9.50 8.16
CA THR A 132 6.43 9.55 8.91
C THR A 132 5.37 8.73 8.19
N VAL A 133 4.75 7.80 8.90
CA VAL A 133 3.80 6.83 8.37
C VAL A 133 2.58 6.71 9.27
N ARG A 134 1.53 6.07 8.77
CA ARG A 134 0.37 5.63 9.55
C ARG A 134 0.08 4.18 9.22
N LEU A 135 0.79 3.28 9.88
CA LEU A 135 0.73 1.85 9.57
C LEU A 135 -0.28 1.15 10.47
N PRO A 136 -1.13 0.26 9.92
CA PRO A 136 -2.04 -0.55 10.73
C PRO A 136 -1.26 -1.61 11.53
N LYS A 137 -1.96 -2.34 12.41
CA LYS A 137 -1.33 -3.29 13.36
C LYS A 137 -0.72 -4.53 12.68
N ASP A 138 -1.18 -4.85 11.48
CA ASP A 138 -0.75 -5.97 10.64
C ASP A 138 0.37 -5.59 9.67
N VAL A 139 0.98 -4.41 9.82
CA VAL A 139 2.14 -3.96 9.04
C VAL A 139 3.32 -3.72 9.98
N SER A 140 4.45 -4.29 9.64
CA SER A 140 5.71 -4.17 10.38
C SER A 140 6.76 -3.44 9.54
N VAL A 141 7.70 -2.80 10.22
CA VAL A 141 8.87 -2.16 9.60
C VAL A 141 10.06 -3.09 9.78
N ILE A 142 10.80 -3.31 8.70
CA ILE A 142 12.08 -4.02 8.71
C ILE A 142 13.22 -3.02 8.46
N ILE A 143 14.30 -3.17 9.21
CA ILE A 143 15.52 -2.37 9.10
C ILE A 143 16.70 -3.33 8.95
N VAL A 144 17.48 -3.16 7.90
CA VAL A 144 18.66 -3.98 7.59
C VAL A 144 19.83 -3.08 7.24
N GLY A 145 21.03 -3.49 7.64
CA GLY A 145 22.28 -2.84 7.25
C GLY A 145 22.82 -3.39 5.93
N ASP A 146 23.95 -4.08 6.01
CA ASP A 146 24.54 -4.86 4.91
C ASP A 146 24.08 -6.33 4.89
N GLY A 147 23.23 -6.73 5.85
CA GLY A 147 22.71 -8.08 6.01
C GLY A 147 23.64 -9.06 6.72
N THR A 148 24.84 -8.65 7.16
CA THR A 148 25.82 -9.52 7.86
C THR A 148 26.36 -8.91 9.15
N SER A 149 26.53 -7.60 9.17
CA SER A 149 26.85 -6.80 10.34
C SER A 149 25.58 -6.48 11.13
N ALA A 150 25.76 -6.08 12.38
CA ALA A 150 24.66 -5.64 13.23
C ALA A 150 23.80 -4.55 12.54
N ALA A 151 22.48 -4.73 12.57
CA ALA A 151 21.55 -3.72 12.10
C ALA A 151 21.74 -2.39 12.86
N PRO A 152 21.46 -1.24 12.22
CA PRO A 152 21.49 0.07 12.86
C PRO A 152 20.72 0.08 14.19
N SER A 153 21.43 0.37 15.28
CA SER A 153 20.87 0.27 16.64
C SER A 153 20.16 1.53 17.09
N ASP A 154 20.40 2.68 16.46
CA ASP A 154 19.80 3.97 16.84
C ASP A 154 18.47 4.14 16.12
N VAL A 155 17.42 3.56 16.70
CA VAL A 155 16.06 3.57 16.17
C VAL A 155 15.16 4.25 17.19
N SER A 156 14.32 5.17 16.72
CA SER A 156 13.29 5.77 17.57
C SER A 156 11.95 5.84 16.86
N VAL A 157 10.88 5.66 17.64
CA VAL A 157 9.52 5.87 17.19
C VAL A 157 8.91 7.00 18.00
N THR A 158 8.37 7.99 17.30
CA THR A 158 7.75 9.17 17.89
C THR A 158 6.26 9.21 17.58
N TRP A 159 5.43 9.38 18.60
CA TRP A 159 3.99 9.56 18.50
C TRP A 159 3.56 10.95 18.97
N PRO A 160 2.51 11.54 18.39
CA PRO A 160 1.90 12.74 18.97
C PRO A 160 1.27 12.42 20.32
N ARG A 161 1.35 13.35 21.27
CA ARG A 161 0.65 13.27 22.56
C ARG A 161 -0.44 14.32 22.61
N ASP A 162 -1.57 13.97 23.22
CA ASP A 162 -2.60 14.97 23.49
C ASP A 162 -2.07 15.99 24.52
N THR A 163 -2.12 17.26 24.16
CA THR A 163 -1.71 18.40 24.99
C THR A 163 -2.91 19.23 25.44
N ALA A 164 -4.14 18.72 25.27
CA ALA A 164 -5.34 19.39 25.74
C ALA A 164 -5.28 19.62 27.26
N THR A 165 -5.51 20.88 27.65
CA THR A 165 -5.52 21.32 29.05
C THR A 165 -6.88 21.89 29.39
N PRO A 166 -7.93 21.05 29.55
CA PRO A 166 -9.32 21.49 29.65
C PRO A 166 -9.63 22.33 30.90
N THR A 167 -8.72 22.39 31.88
CA THR A 167 -8.84 23.19 33.10
C THR A 167 -8.38 24.63 32.94
N VAL A 168 -7.57 24.94 31.93
CA VAL A 168 -6.94 26.27 31.78
C VAL A 168 -7.99 27.35 31.50
N GLY A 169 -8.96 27.10 30.63
CA GLY A 169 -10.05 28.01 30.30
C GLY A 169 -10.91 28.37 31.51
N PRO A 170 -11.47 27.37 32.25
CA PRO A 170 -12.18 27.63 33.49
C PRO A 170 -11.35 28.37 34.54
N LEU A 171 -10.06 28.04 34.71
CA LEU A 171 -9.18 28.72 35.66
C LEU A 171 -8.93 30.18 35.28
N LEU A 172 -8.70 30.47 33.99
CA LEU A 172 -8.53 31.84 33.49
C LEU A 172 -9.80 32.67 33.66
N VAL A 173 -10.98 32.10 33.34
CA VAL A 173 -12.25 32.80 33.50
C VAL A 173 -12.58 33.03 34.97
N ALA A 174 -12.43 32.00 35.82
CA ALA A 174 -12.61 32.16 37.26
C ALA A 174 -11.65 33.22 37.83
N GLY A 175 -10.37 33.17 37.46
CA GLY A 175 -9.37 34.16 37.85
C GLY A 175 -9.76 35.57 37.42
N GLY A 176 -10.20 35.75 36.18
CA GLY A 176 -10.70 37.02 35.66
C GLY A 176 -11.91 37.56 36.44
N VAL A 177 -12.88 36.70 36.77
CA VAL A 177 -14.06 37.06 37.59
C VAL A 177 -13.62 37.53 38.99
N PHE A 178 -12.70 36.82 39.64
CA PHE A 178 -12.19 37.22 40.97
C PHE A 178 -11.42 38.55 40.94
N LEU A 179 -10.63 38.80 39.89
CA LEU A 179 -9.94 40.09 39.72
C LEU A 179 -10.93 41.25 39.51
N VAL A 180 -11.93 41.06 38.65
CA VAL A 180 -12.98 42.07 38.41
C VAL A 180 -13.84 42.29 39.64
N GLY A 181 -14.26 41.21 40.33
CA GLY A 181 -15.02 41.29 41.58
C GLY A 181 -14.25 42.03 42.67
N GLY A 182 -12.94 41.77 42.78
CA GLY A 182 -12.04 42.50 43.69
C GLY A 182 -11.98 43.99 43.38
N LEU A 183 -11.91 44.36 42.09
CA LEU A 183 -11.93 45.75 41.63
C LEU A 183 -13.25 46.45 41.96
N VAL A 184 -14.39 45.79 41.75
CA VAL A 184 -15.72 46.32 42.09
C VAL A 184 -15.83 46.56 43.60
N LEU A 185 -15.40 45.60 44.42
CA LEU A 185 -15.38 45.72 45.88
C LEU A 185 -14.47 46.86 46.35
N LEU A 186 -13.32 47.05 45.70
CA LEU A 186 -12.40 48.15 45.99
C LEU A 186 -13.01 49.51 45.66
N VAL A 187 -13.62 49.66 44.48
CA VAL A 187 -14.32 50.89 44.07
C VAL A 187 -15.49 51.17 45.02
N TRP A 188 -16.26 50.15 45.39
CA TRP A 188 -17.37 50.29 46.33
C TRP A 188 -16.89 50.69 47.74
N ALA A 189 -15.80 50.11 48.22
CA ALA A 189 -15.18 50.48 49.48
C ALA A 189 -14.74 51.96 49.47
N PHE A 190 -14.14 52.43 48.36
CA PHE A 190 -13.73 53.81 48.18
C PHE A 190 -14.91 54.80 48.12
N VAL A 191 -15.96 54.46 47.37
CA VAL A 191 -17.17 55.29 47.25
C VAL A 191 -17.89 55.38 48.59
N HIS A 192 -17.99 54.28 49.33
CA HIS A 192 -18.61 54.27 50.67
C HIS A 192 -17.79 55.08 51.68
N GLN A 193 -16.47 54.96 51.66
CA GLN A 193 -15.58 55.76 52.52
C GLN A 193 -15.67 57.26 52.20
N ARG A 194 -15.84 57.63 50.92
CA ARG A 194 -16.10 59.02 50.50
C ARG A 194 -17.48 59.52 50.93
N ARG A 195 -18.52 58.68 50.91
CA ARG A 195 -19.87 59.03 51.37
C ARG A 195 -19.97 59.17 52.90
N GLY A 196 -19.14 58.46 53.67
CA GLY A 196 -19.05 58.60 55.13
C GLY A 196 -18.27 59.83 55.62
N ARG A 197 -17.58 60.56 54.72
CA ARG A 197 -16.85 61.80 55.02
C ARG A 197 -17.56 63.03 54.45
N GLY A 198 -18.86 63.17 54.75
CA GLY A 198 -19.57 64.44 54.56
C GLY A 198 -18.97 65.56 55.43
N PRO A 199 -19.17 66.85 55.10
CA PRO A 199 -18.55 67.96 55.81
C PRO A 199 -19.02 67.99 57.27
N ARG A 200 -18.13 67.61 58.21
CA ARG A 200 -18.34 67.90 59.63
C ARG A 200 -18.25 69.42 59.79
N ARG A 201 -19.40 70.09 59.94
CA ARG A 201 -19.46 71.47 60.41
C ARG A 201 -18.77 71.52 61.78
N ARG A 202 -17.55 72.05 61.85
CA ARG A 202 -17.07 72.70 63.08
C ARG A 202 -17.81 74.03 63.18
N SER A 203 -18.88 74.08 63.97
CA SER A 203 -19.25 75.30 64.70
C SER A 203 -18.24 75.43 65.85
N GLY A 204 -17.61 76.55 66.15
CA GLY A 204 -17.78 77.93 65.71
C GLY A 204 -16.50 78.71 66.05
N GLY A 205 -16.19 79.71 65.23
CA GLY A 205 -15.04 80.60 65.38
C GLY A 205 -15.24 81.78 64.44
N SER A 206 -15.64 82.90 65.05
CA SER A 206 -15.67 84.32 64.60
C SER A 206 -15.74 84.67 63.09
N ARG A 207 -16.77 85.49 62.78
CA ARG A 207 -17.01 86.22 61.52
C ARG A 207 -15.91 87.23 61.16
N PRO A 208 -15.70 87.49 59.86
CA PRO A 208 -15.35 88.82 59.34
C PRO A 208 -16.49 89.47 58.53
N PRO A 209 -16.44 90.79 58.28
CA PRO A 209 -17.61 91.64 58.03
C PRO A 209 -18.02 91.78 56.55
N ARG A 210 -19.25 92.27 56.39
CA ARG A 210 -19.97 92.50 55.13
C ARG A 210 -19.50 93.78 54.42
N VAL A 211 -19.47 93.74 53.09
CA VAL A 211 -19.50 94.94 52.23
C VAL A 211 -20.66 94.80 51.22
N ARG A 212 -21.43 95.88 51.05
CA ARG A 212 -22.58 96.03 50.13
C ARG A 212 -22.18 96.94 48.96
N ALA A 213 -22.54 96.57 47.73
CA ALA A 213 -22.93 97.50 46.64
C ALA A 213 -23.56 96.63 45.52
N SER A 214 -24.88 96.71 45.27
CA SER A 214 -25.63 97.64 44.40
C SER A 214 -25.56 97.29 42.90
N ARG A 215 -26.75 97.18 42.29
CA ARG A 215 -26.99 96.86 40.87
C ARG A 215 -27.06 98.14 40.05
N ARG A 216 -26.38 98.17 38.89
CA ARG A 216 -26.87 98.68 37.58
C ARG A 216 -25.70 98.86 36.62
N ALA A 217 -25.75 98.19 35.47
CA ALA A 217 -25.51 98.77 34.14
C ALA A 217 -25.68 97.66 33.09
N ALA A 218 -26.51 97.96 32.10
CA ALA A 218 -26.70 97.20 30.89
C ALA A 218 -25.74 97.70 29.79
N ALA A 219 -25.68 96.90 28.72
CA ALA A 219 -25.21 97.22 27.37
C ALA A 219 -23.75 96.93 26.99
N ALA A 220 -23.64 96.50 25.72
CA ALA A 220 -22.48 96.32 24.86
C ALA A 220 -21.60 95.07 25.11
N GLY A 221 -21.57 94.22 24.09
CA GLY A 221 -20.77 93.00 24.06
C GLY A 221 -19.31 93.25 23.67
N ALA A 222 -18.44 92.39 24.22
CA ALA A 222 -17.22 91.87 23.62
C ALA A 222 -16.73 90.70 24.49
N GLN A 223 -15.94 89.83 23.88
CA GLN A 223 -15.68 88.43 24.23
C GLN A 223 -14.66 88.21 25.38
N VAL A 224 -14.94 87.20 26.23
CA VAL A 224 -13.98 86.27 26.92
C VAL A 224 -13.16 86.84 28.10
N PRO A 225 -12.69 86.04 29.11
CA PRO A 225 -13.12 84.75 29.69
C PRO A 225 -13.44 84.82 31.21
N ALA A 226 -14.08 83.78 31.78
CA ALA A 226 -13.59 83.00 32.95
C ALA A 226 -14.67 82.24 33.76
N ARG A 227 -14.45 80.91 33.84
CA ARG A 227 -14.39 80.07 35.05
C ARG A 227 -15.63 79.95 35.97
N GLY A 228 -16.31 78.79 35.84
CA GLY A 228 -16.43 77.87 36.98
C GLY A 228 -17.83 77.34 37.33
N ARG A 229 -18.11 76.09 36.91
CA ARG A 229 -18.71 75.11 37.84
C ARG A 229 -18.23 73.69 37.48
N ARG A 230 -17.34 73.16 38.32
CA ARG A 230 -16.92 71.76 38.33
C ARG A 230 -18.15 70.86 38.56
N GLY A 231 -18.66 70.27 37.48
CA GLY A 231 -19.59 69.15 37.51
C GLY A 231 -18.84 67.87 37.17
N ARG A 232 -18.63 67.03 38.18
CA ARG A 232 -18.21 65.61 38.15
C ARG A 232 -18.02 64.99 36.76
N ARG A 233 -16.76 64.90 36.33
CA ARG A 233 -16.30 63.82 35.45
C ARG A 233 -15.62 62.76 36.33
N ALA A 234 -16.04 61.50 36.17
CA ALA A 234 -15.27 60.27 36.34
C ALA A 234 -16.23 59.13 36.67
N PHE A 235 -16.91 58.58 35.67
CA PHE A 235 -17.44 57.20 35.69
C PHE A 235 -17.70 56.73 34.25
N VAL A 236 -16.69 56.87 33.39
CA VAL A 236 -16.67 56.24 32.06
C VAL A 236 -15.25 55.74 31.84
N ALA A 237 -14.91 54.62 32.49
CA ALA A 237 -13.69 53.85 32.25
C ALA A 237 -13.80 52.48 32.95
N ILE A 238 -14.88 51.73 32.71
CA ILE A 238 -15.02 50.36 33.24
C ILE A 238 -15.37 49.28 32.18
N PRO A 239 -15.92 49.51 30.97
CA PRO A 239 -16.29 48.37 30.13
C PRO A 239 -15.18 47.86 29.18
N VAL A 240 -13.98 48.47 29.14
CA VAL A 240 -12.96 48.09 28.14
C VAL A 240 -12.01 46.96 28.59
N LEU A 241 -11.82 46.75 29.90
CA LEU A 241 -10.94 45.67 30.39
C LEU A 241 -11.65 44.31 30.53
N LEU A 242 -12.98 44.27 30.55
CA LEU A 242 -13.76 43.03 30.69
C LEU A 242 -13.98 42.33 29.32
N VAL A 243 -14.04 43.10 28.23
CA VAL A 243 -14.20 42.56 26.87
C VAL A 243 -12.88 41.99 26.31
N GLY A 244 -11.73 42.55 26.69
CA GLY A 244 -10.42 42.01 26.29
C GLY A 244 -10.11 40.63 26.89
N ALA A 245 -10.54 40.36 28.13
CA ALA A 245 -10.34 39.07 28.79
C ALA A 245 -11.32 37.98 28.30
N LEU A 246 -12.54 38.35 27.89
CA LEU A 246 -13.51 37.43 27.29
C LEU A 246 -13.20 37.14 25.80
N GLY A 247 -12.56 38.07 25.08
CA GLY A 247 -12.16 37.87 23.68
C GLY A 247 -10.95 36.94 23.48
N LEU A 248 -10.00 36.91 24.43
CA LEU A 248 -8.79 36.07 24.33
C LEU A 248 -9.01 34.62 24.78
N ALA A 249 -10.09 34.32 25.52
CA ALA A 249 -10.44 32.95 25.95
C ALA A 249 -11.42 32.21 25.01
N GLY A 250 -11.92 32.89 23.98
CA GLY A 250 -12.94 32.37 23.06
C GLY A 250 -12.41 31.71 21.78
N CYS A 251 -11.10 31.75 21.51
CA CYS A 251 -10.54 31.31 20.23
C CYS A 251 -9.82 29.96 20.25
N SER A 252 -9.95 29.17 21.32
CA SER A 252 -9.23 27.89 21.42
C SER A 252 -10.02 26.88 22.25
N SER A 253 -10.60 25.92 21.54
CA SER A 253 -11.43 24.83 22.05
C SER A 253 -10.71 23.95 23.07
N ASP A 254 -9.37 23.91 23.02
CA ASP A 254 -8.54 22.97 23.78
C ASP A 254 -8.31 23.39 25.24
N TYR A 255 -8.78 24.59 25.61
CA TYR A 255 -8.68 25.12 26.98
C TYR A 255 -9.95 24.89 27.80
N TRP A 256 -11.03 24.43 27.19
CA TRP A 256 -12.32 24.28 27.86
C TRP A 256 -12.66 22.81 28.07
N PRO A 257 -13.34 22.43 29.17
CA PRO A 257 -13.94 21.13 29.29
C PRO A 257 -15.04 21.09 28.23
N GLN A 258 -14.79 20.37 27.15
CA GLN A 258 -15.85 20.01 26.23
C GLN A 258 -16.79 19.11 27.03
N GLY A 259 -17.89 19.69 27.54
CA GLY A 259 -19.00 18.90 28.04
C GLY A 259 -19.33 17.90 26.95
N SER A 260 -19.37 16.61 27.30
CA SER A 260 -19.54 15.50 26.38
C SER A 260 -20.70 15.81 25.43
N SER A 261 -20.38 16.41 24.28
CA SER A 261 -21.10 16.14 23.07
C SER A 261 -20.78 14.68 22.87
N ALA A 262 -21.63 13.83 23.44
CA ALA A 262 -21.73 12.48 22.95
C ALA A 262 -21.77 12.66 21.45
N ALA A 263 -20.69 12.24 20.77
CA ALA A 263 -20.75 12.05 19.34
C ALA A 263 -22.07 11.33 19.15
N THR A 264 -23.01 11.94 18.41
CA THR A 264 -24.21 11.22 18.00
C THR A 264 -23.69 9.89 17.52
N PRO A 265 -23.99 8.74 18.17
CA PRO A 265 -23.54 7.48 17.66
C PRO A 265 -24.05 7.44 16.22
N THR A 266 -23.12 7.62 15.28
CA THR A 266 -23.34 7.23 13.90
C THR A 266 -23.71 5.77 14.04
N PRO A 267 -24.91 5.28 13.67
CA PRO A 267 -25.19 3.86 13.66
C PRO A 267 -23.95 3.08 13.23
N THR A 268 -23.31 2.45 14.22
CA THR A 268 -22.38 1.36 13.96
C THR A 268 -23.24 0.38 13.19
N ALA A 269 -22.90 0.16 11.92
CA ALA A 269 -23.49 -0.93 11.16
C ALA A 269 -23.44 -2.14 12.08
N THR A 270 -24.63 -2.65 12.45
CA THR A 270 -24.76 -3.93 13.13
C THR A 270 -23.86 -4.88 12.37
N ALA A 271 -22.80 -5.34 13.03
CA ALA A 271 -21.93 -6.34 12.47
C ALA A 271 -22.81 -7.55 12.18
N THR A 272 -23.21 -7.71 10.91
CA THR A 272 -23.46 -9.01 10.33
C THR A 272 -22.27 -9.86 10.75
N GLY A 273 -22.56 -10.98 11.42
CA GLY A 273 -21.66 -11.69 12.32
C GLY A 273 -20.22 -11.76 11.82
N ALA A 274 -19.27 -11.71 12.75
CA ALA A 274 -17.84 -11.87 12.51
C ALA A 274 -17.62 -12.80 11.31
N ALA A 275 -17.34 -12.19 10.15
CA ALA A 275 -16.89 -12.95 9.01
C ALA A 275 -15.65 -13.69 9.52
N ALA A 276 -15.64 -15.02 9.35
CA ALA A 276 -14.44 -15.79 9.57
C ALA A 276 -13.28 -15.03 8.94
N GLN A 277 -12.19 -14.85 9.69
CA GLN A 277 -11.05 -14.05 9.28
C GLN A 277 -10.61 -14.55 7.90
N SER A 278 -10.97 -13.79 6.87
CA SER A 278 -10.67 -14.12 5.49
C SER A 278 -9.16 -14.29 5.42
N GLU A 279 -8.69 -15.40 4.88
CA GLU A 279 -7.27 -15.53 4.56
C GLU A 279 -6.83 -14.28 3.79
N PRO A 280 -5.66 -13.72 4.11
CA PRO A 280 -5.21 -12.49 3.50
C PRO A 280 -4.86 -12.72 2.03
N THR A 281 -4.78 -11.64 1.26
CA THR A 281 -4.35 -11.73 -0.13
C THR A 281 -2.83 -11.75 -0.25
N ALA A 282 -2.33 -12.48 -1.24
CA ALA A 282 -0.90 -12.63 -1.54
C ALA A 282 -0.21 -11.30 -1.87
N ALA A 283 -0.95 -10.35 -2.45
CA ALA A 283 -0.47 -9.02 -2.80
C ALA A 283 -1.63 -8.02 -2.89
N THR A 284 -1.34 -6.74 -2.62
CA THR A 284 -2.27 -5.63 -2.82
C THR A 284 -2.28 -5.16 -4.28
N LYS A 285 -3.33 -4.43 -4.70
CA LYS A 285 -3.40 -3.85 -6.07
C LYS A 285 -2.16 -2.99 -6.40
N GLN A 286 -1.71 -2.19 -5.43
CA GLN A 286 -0.54 -1.32 -5.60
C GLN A 286 0.78 -2.11 -5.71
N GLN A 287 0.91 -3.24 -4.99
CA GLN A 287 2.04 -4.15 -5.21
C GLN A 287 1.98 -4.79 -6.59
N ILE A 288 0.82 -5.32 -7.00
CA ILE A 288 0.65 -5.96 -8.31
C ILE A 288 1.02 -5.00 -9.45
N SER A 289 0.60 -3.74 -9.37
CA SER A 289 0.97 -2.72 -10.38
C SER A 289 2.49 -2.52 -10.44
N ARG A 290 3.15 -2.34 -9.29
CA ARG A 290 4.63 -2.21 -9.24
C ARG A 290 5.37 -3.47 -9.69
N ILE A 291 4.83 -4.65 -9.41
CA ILE A 291 5.39 -5.93 -9.86
C ILE A 291 5.34 -5.99 -11.39
N VAL A 292 4.19 -5.67 -11.99
CA VAL A 292 4.03 -5.60 -13.45
C VAL A 292 4.98 -4.57 -14.07
N ASP A 293 5.11 -3.37 -13.48
CA ASP A 293 6.05 -2.35 -13.93
C ASP A 293 7.50 -2.89 -13.97
N ARG A 294 7.94 -3.54 -12.88
CA ARG A 294 9.29 -4.13 -12.78
C ARG A 294 9.49 -5.27 -13.76
N VAL A 295 8.51 -6.15 -13.91
CA VAL A 295 8.52 -7.25 -14.87
C VAL A 295 8.65 -6.71 -16.29
N ALA A 296 7.84 -5.72 -16.67
CA ALA A 296 7.87 -5.12 -18.01
C ALA A 296 9.20 -4.42 -18.30
N ALA A 297 9.77 -3.72 -17.31
CA ALA A 297 11.09 -3.09 -17.43
C ALA A 297 12.21 -4.13 -17.65
N VAL A 298 12.21 -5.22 -16.87
CA VAL A 298 13.18 -6.32 -17.01
C VAL A 298 12.97 -7.05 -18.34
N ALA A 299 11.73 -7.33 -18.74
CA ALA A 299 11.39 -7.96 -20.01
C ALA A 299 11.93 -7.15 -21.18
N LYS A 300 11.67 -5.84 -21.21
CA LYS A 300 12.15 -4.93 -22.25
C LYS A 300 13.69 -4.98 -22.35
N GLN A 301 14.38 -4.84 -21.23
CA GLN A 301 15.85 -4.85 -21.23
C GLN A 301 16.40 -6.22 -21.65
N ALA A 302 15.81 -7.31 -21.17
CA ALA A 302 16.22 -8.67 -21.51
C ALA A 302 15.95 -8.97 -23.00
N ASP A 303 14.84 -8.52 -23.57
CA ASP A 303 14.49 -8.73 -24.98
C ASP A 303 15.37 -7.92 -25.94
N GLU A 304 15.71 -6.69 -25.56
CA GLU A 304 16.61 -5.81 -26.31
C GLU A 304 18.04 -6.37 -26.32
N THR A 305 18.52 -6.83 -25.17
CA THR A 305 19.89 -7.36 -24.99
C THR A 305 20.03 -8.84 -25.27
N ARG A 306 18.91 -9.58 -25.37
CA ARG A 306 18.84 -11.05 -25.49
C ARG A 306 19.49 -11.76 -24.30
N ASP A 307 19.34 -11.20 -23.10
CA ASP A 307 19.96 -11.71 -21.88
C ASP A 307 19.00 -12.67 -21.13
N ALA A 308 19.21 -13.96 -21.32
CA ALA A 308 18.45 -15.03 -20.65
C ALA A 308 18.58 -14.98 -19.12
N ARG A 309 19.74 -14.57 -18.58
CA ARG A 309 19.94 -14.48 -17.13
C ARG A 309 19.11 -13.33 -16.55
N LEU A 310 19.06 -12.20 -17.25
CA LEU A 310 18.22 -11.08 -16.87
C LEU A 310 16.73 -11.45 -16.93
N ALA A 311 16.30 -12.15 -17.98
CA ALA A 311 14.93 -12.68 -18.09
C ALA A 311 14.60 -13.64 -16.93
N GLY A 312 15.48 -14.58 -16.57
CA GLY A 312 15.28 -15.52 -15.47
C GLY A 312 15.12 -14.88 -14.07
N GLY A 313 15.42 -13.59 -13.94
CA GLY A 313 15.11 -12.80 -12.75
C GLY A 313 13.61 -12.52 -12.57
N ARG A 314 12.83 -12.46 -13.67
CA ARG A 314 11.40 -12.09 -13.66
C ARG A 314 10.50 -13.03 -14.48
N PHE A 315 11.05 -14.07 -15.09
CA PHE A 315 10.32 -15.10 -15.83
C PHE A 315 10.72 -16.49 -15.34
N THR A 316 9.79 -17.43 -15.42
CA THR A 316 9.98 -18.85 -15.12
C THR A 316 9.08 -19.69 -16.03
N GLY A 317 9.22 -21.02 -15.98
CA GLY A 317 8.39 -21.96 -16.75
C GLY A 317 8.28 -21.62 -18.24
N ALA A 318 7.09 -21.86 -18.82
CA ALA A 318 6.82 -21.69 -20.24
C ALA A 318 7.16 -20.30 -20.79
N ALA A 319 6.92 -19.24 -20.00
CA ALA A 319 7.23 -17.87 -20.42
C ALA A 319 8.74 -17.62 -20.54
N LEU A 320 9.55 -18.20 -19.64
CA LEU A 320 11.01 -18.11 -19.73
C LEU A 320 11.55 -18.95 -20.89
N GLU A 321 11.11 -20.20 -21.02
CA GLU A 321 11.56 -21.12 -22.07
C GLU A 321 11.35 -20.54 -23.47
N LEU A 322 10.19 -19.93 -23.71
CA LEU A 322 9.90 -19.25 -24.97
C LEU A 322 10.86 -18.08 -25.25
N ARG A 323 11.18 -17.28 -24.22
CA ARG A 323 12.09 -16.13 -24.35
C ARG A 323 13.53 -16.59 -24.60
N GLU A 324 14.01 -17.59 -23.87
CA GLU A 324 15.36 -18.14 -24.04
C GLU A 324 15.57 -18.71 -25.46
N ALA A 325 14.58 -19.45 -25.97
CA ALA A 325 14.61 -19.96 -27.33
C ALA A 325 14.59 -18.80 -28.35
N ASN A 326 13.71 -17.82 -28.16
CA ASN A 326 13.65 -16.63 -29.01
C ASN A 326 14.98 -15.86 -29.05
N TYR A 327 15.65 -15.69 -27.91
CA TYR A 327 16.95 -15.01 -27.81
C TYR A 327 18.02 -15.78 -28.58
N THR A 328 18.05 -17.10 -28.44
CA THR A 328 18.95 -17.98 -29.17
C THR A 328 18.72 -17.88 -30.68
N ILE A 329 17.46 -17.91 -31.11
CA ILE A 329 17.08 -17.78 -32.52
C ILE A 329 17.50 -16.42 -33.06
N ARG A 330 17.13 -15.32 -32.39
CA ARG A 330 17.46 -13.95 -32.81
C ARG A 330 18.95 -13.67 -32.84
N GLY A 331 19.71 -14.37 -31.99
CA GLY A 331 21.17 -14.39 -32.03
C GLY A 331 21.74 -14.83 -33.38
N LYS A 332 21.03 -15.72 -34.09
CA LYS A 332 21.44 -16.26 -35.40
C LYS A 332 20.64 -15.68 -36.58
N ASP A 333 19.38 -15.27 -36.35
CA ASP A 333 18.50 -14.68 -37.35
C ASP A 333 17.82 -13.41 -36.80
N ALA A 334 18.35 -12.24 -37.17
CA ALA A 334 17.84 -10.95 -36.73
C ALA A 334 16.46 -10.59 -37.30
N LYS A 335 15.92 -11.36 -38.26
CA LYS A 335 14.57 -11.13 -38.82
C LYS A 335 13.46 -11.67 -37.92
N VAL A 336 13.79 -12.55 -36.99
CA VAL A 336 12.82 -13.10 -36.05
C VAL A 336 12.39 -12.01 -35.07
N GLU A 337 11.08 -11.84 -34.94
CA GLU A 337 10.48 -10.83 -34.08
C GLU A 337 10.77 -11.12 -32.60
N ALA A 338 10.85 -10.05 -31.81
CA ALA A 338 10.95 -10.17 -30.37
C ALA A 338 9.63 -10.72 -29.78
N PRO A 339 9.65 -11.27 -28.56
CA PRO A 339 8.44 -11.63 -27.85
C PRO A 339 7.53 -10.41 -27.70
N PRO A 340 6.19 -10.60 -27.58
CA PRO A 340 5.28 -9.49 -27.31
C PRO A 340 5.72 -8.68 -26.08
N ALA A 341 5.77 -7.36 -26.23
CA ALA A 341 6.13 -6.47 -25.14
C ALA A 341 5.01 -6.44 -24.10
N ILE A 342 5.37 -6.53 -22.82
CA ILE A 342 4.41 -6.42 -21.71
C ILE A 342 4.07 -4.94 -21.50
N SER A 343 2.82 -4.55 -21.72
CA SER A 343 2.35 -3.19 -21.39
C SER A 343 2.11 -3.07 -19.88
N ALA A 344 2.81 -2.14 -19.23
CA ALA A 344 2.65 -1.85 -17.81
C ALA A 344 1.76 -0.63 -17.53
N ASP A 345 1.18 -0.02 -18.55
CA ASP A 345 0.45 1.24 -18.40
C ASP A 345 -0.81 1.10 -17.53
N GLN A 346 -1.55 0.00 -17.71
CA GLN A 346 -2.72 -0.32 -16.91
C GLN A 346 -2.82 -1.80 -16.55
N VAL A 347 -3.15 -2.05 -15.27
CA VAL A 347 -3.56 -3.38 -14.77
C VAL A 347 -5.09 -3.45 -14.71
N CYS A 348 -5.68 -4.06 -15.72
CA CYS A 348 -7.14 -4.18 -15.92
C CYS A 348 -7.76 -5.17 -14.95
N VAL A 349 -7.06 -6.28 -14.70
CA VAL A 349 -7.43 -7.30 -13.72
C VAL A 349 -6.25 -7.51 -12.79
N ALA A 350 -6.52 -7.55 -11.48
CA ALA A 350 -5.53 -7.86 -10.45
C ALA A 350 -6.15 -8.86 -9.47
N LEU A 351 -5.85 -10.14 -9.66
CA LEU A 351 -6.41 -11.25 -8.89
C LEU A 351 -5.29 -11.97 -8.11
N PRO A 352 -5.01 -11.55 -6.86
CA PRO A 352 -4.08 -12.27 -6.00
C PRO A 352 -4.71 -13.55 -5.48
N GLN A 353 -3.88 -14.57 -5.24
CA GLN A 353 -4.27 -15.71 -4.44
C GLN A 353 -4.65 -15.28 -3.03
N GLN A 354 -5.68 -15.90 -2.49
CA GLN A 354 -6.04 -15.79 -1.09
C GLN A 354 -5.18 -16.79 -0.30
N THR A 355 -4.05 -16.34 0.24
CA THR A 355 -3.14 -17.14 1.08
C THR A 355 -2.16 -16.24 1.83
N ASP A 356 -1.64 -16.74 2.96
CA ASP A 356 -0.46 -16.21 3.64
C ASP A 356 0.79 -17.09 3.46
N SER A 357 0.65 -18.25 2.82
CA SER A 357 1.71 -19.24 2.62
C SER A 357 2.35 -19.15 1.23
N TRP A 358 3.46 -19.87 1.04
CA TRP A 358 4.18 -19.97 -0.24
C TRP A 358 4.09 -21.39 -0.81
N PRO A 359 4.11 -21.54 -2.15
CA PRO A 359 4.23 -20.50 -3.17
C PRO A 359 2.94 -19.67 -3.34
N ARG A 360 3.10 -18.40 -3.77
CA ARG A 360 1.99 -17.47 -4.02
C ARG A 360 1.78 -17.25 -5.50
N THR A 361 0.52 -17.13 -5.91
CA THR A 361 0.15 -16.83 -7.31
C THR A 361 -0.59 -15.50 -7.41
N VAL A 362 -0.33 -14.75 -8.47
CA VAL A 362 -1.11 -13.57 -8.88
C VAL A 362 -1.48 -13.74 -10.35
N PHE A 363 -2.74 -13.54 -10.69
CA PHE A 363 -3.18 -13.38 -12.07
C PHE A 363 -3.45 -11.91 -12.37
N ALA A 364 -2.91 -11.41 -13.47
CA ALA A 364 -3.11 -10.04 -13.91
C ALA A 364 -3.47 -9.98 -15.39
N VAL A 365 -4.32 -9.04 -15.78
CA VAL A 365 -4.52 -8.67 -17.18
C VAL A 365 -4.03 -7.25 -17.36
N VAL A 366 -3.14 -7.06 -18.32
CA VAL A 366 -2.44 -5.80 -18.56
C VAL A 366 -2.65 -5.32 -19.99
N ALA A 367 -2.73 -4.00 -20.17
CA ALA A 367 -2.95 -3.36 -21.45
C ALA A 367 -2.45 -1.91 -21.42
N GLU A 368 -2.25 -1.32 -22.60
CA GLU A 368 -2.03 0.13 -22.73
C GLU A 368 -3.24 0.92 -22.23
N ASP A 369 -4.43 0.42 -22.57
CA ASP A 369 -5.71 0.97 -22.17
C ASP A 369 -6.72 -0.18 -21.99
N CYS A 370 -7.27 -0.31 -20.79
CA CYS A 370 -8.24 -1.36 -20.45
C CYS A 370 -9.57 -1.23 -21.18
N ASP A 371 -9.86 -0.05 -21.74
CA ASP A 371 -11.07 0.22 -22.53
C ASP A 371 -10.82 0.14 -24.05
N ALA A 372 -9.56 -0.01 -24.47
CA ALA A 372 -9.19 -0.09 -25.88
C ALA A 372 -9.41 -1.50 -26.46
N LYS A 373 -9.48 -1.56 -27.79
CA LYS A 373 -9.63 -2.82 -28.55
C LYS A 373 -8.31 -3.56 -28.82
N SER A 374 -7.19 -3.08 -28.29
CA SER A 374 -5.91 -3.79 -28.35
C SER A 374 -6.01 -5.08 -27.55
N ALA A 375 -5.44 -6.18 -28.06
CA ALA A 375 -5.44 -7.46 -27.37
C ALA A 375 -4.64 -7.33 -26.04
N PRO A 376 -5.30 -7.49 -24.87
CA PRO A 376 -4.61 -7.43 -23.60
C PRO A 376 -3.75 -8.68 -23.38
N GLN A 377 -2.76 -8.58 -22.49
CA GLN A 377 -1.95 -9.73 -22.07
C GLN A 377 -2.39 -10.19 -20.69
N ALA A 378 -2.57 -11.50 -20.54
CA ALA A 378 -2.78 -12.16 -19.27
C ALA A 378 -1.46 -12.72 -18.74
N LEU A 379 -1.11 -12.33 -17.52
CA LEU A 379 0.08 -12.75 -16.81
C LEU A 379 -0.33 -13.65 -15.65
N THR A 380 0.29 -14.82 -15.55
CA THR A 380 0.26 -15.66 -14.33
C THR A 380 1.63 -15.56 -13.68
N LEU A 381 1.68 -14.90 -12.52
CA LEU A 381 2.89 -14.69 -11.76
C LEU A 381 2.93 -15.62 -10.55
N VAL A 382 4.10 -16.18 -10.27
CA VAL A 382 4.36 -17.05 -9.13
C VAL A 382 5.51 -16.50 -8.29
N GLN A 383 5.42 -16.67 -6.98
CA GLN A 383 6.47 -16.35 -6.03
C GLN A 383 6.74 -17.58 -5.17
N ASP A 384 7.93 -18.16 -5.30
CA ASP A 384 8.29 -19.44 -4.69
C ASP A 384 8.54 -19.32 -3.18
N SER A 385 9.17 -18.22 -2.74
CA SER A 385 9.44 -17.94 -1.33
C SER A 385 9.32 -16.46 -1.00
N ALA A 386 9.37 -16.11 0.30
CA ALA A 386 9.33 -14.72 0.74
C ALA A 386 10.54 -13.90 0.24
N ARG A 387 11.68 -14.54 -0.04
CA ARG A 387 12.89 -13.85 -0.51
C ARG A 387 12.97 -13.79 -2.04
N ASP A 388 12.10 -14.52 -2.75
CA ASP A 388 12.02 -14.47 -4.21
C ASP A 388 11.08 -13.35 -4.67
N ASP A 389 11.39 -12.76 -5.81
CA ASP A 389 10.47 -11.88 -6.52
C ASP A 389 9.40 -12.70 -7.27
N TYR A 390 8.27 -12.07 -7.58
CA TYR A 390 7.29 -12.65 -8.48
C TYR A 390 7.88 -12.77 -9.89
N LYS A 391 7.72 -13.98 -10.45
CA LYS A 391 8.14 -14.33 -11.81
C LYS A 391 6.93 -14.70 -12.65
N VAL A 392 6.91 -14.26 -13.89
CA VAL A 392 5.88 -14.63 -14.86
C VAL A 392 6.12 -16.08 -15.30
N ALA A 393 5.19 -16.97 -14.97
CA ALA A 393 5.18 -18.36 -15.44
C ALA A 393 4.48 -18.47 -16.80
N TYR A 394 3.42 -17.67 -17.01
CA TYR A 394 2.65 -17.60 -18.26
C TYR A 394 2.44 -16.15 -18.69
N ASP A 395 2.78 -15.84 -19.95
CA ASP A 395 2.59 -14.58 -20.66
C ASP A 395 1.73 -14.87 -21.89
N VAL A 396 0.42 -14.64 -21.76
CA VAL A 396 -0.59 -15.08 -22.73
C VAL A 396 -1.27 -13.88 -23.38
N SER A 397 -1.17 -13.79 -24.69
CA SER A 397 -1.99 -12.85 -25.48
C SER A 397 -3.44 -13.30 -25.52
N LEU A 398 -4.36 -12.43 -25.08
CA LEU A 398 -5.79 -12.74 -25.06
C LEU A 398 -6.40 -12.65 -26.46
N GLU A 399 -7.35 -13.54 -26.73
CA GLU A 399 -8.13 -13.50 -27.96
C GLU A 399 -8.93 -12.20 -28.03
N ALA A 400 -9.09 -11.63 -29.24
CA ALA A 400 -9.78 -10.35 -29.42
C ALA A 400 -11.25 -10.36 -28.95
N ALA A 401 -11.87 -11.55 -28.89
CA ALA A 401 -13.23 -11.76 -28.41
C ALA A 401 -13.29 -12.41 -27.01
N ALA A 402 -12.15 -12.54 -26.32
CA ALA A 402 -12.09 -13.17 -25.00
C ALA A 402 -12.98 -12.45 -23.99
N LYS A 403 -13.84 -13.21 -23.30
CA LYS A 403 -14.66 -12.71 -22.21
C LYS A 403 -14.13 -13.26 -20.91
N ILE A 404 -13.43 -12.42 -20.15
CA ILE A 404 -12.99 -12.78 -18.80
C ILE A 404 -14.22 -12.94 -17.91
N PRO A 405 -14.37 -14.06 -17.18
CA PRO A 405 -15.48 -14.29 -16.25
C PRO A 405 -15.46 -13.30 -15.07
N SER A 406 -16.49 -13.32 -14.23
CA SER A 406 -16.49 -12.55 -12.97
C SER A 406 -15.41 -13.08 -12.04
N LEU A 407 -14.56 -12.18 -11.54
CA LEU A 407 -13.45 -12.50 -10.65
C LEU A 407 -13.61 -11.76 -9.33
N ALA A 408 -13.12 -12.40 -8.27
CA ALA A 408 -13.14 -11.82 -6.94
C ALA A 408 -12.38 -10.48 -6.92
N PRO A 409 -12.87 -9.48 -6.15
CA PRO A 409 -12.15 -8.23 -5.96
C PRO A 409 -10.73 -8.46 -5.40
N THR A 410 -9.78 -7.61 -5.79
CA THR A 410 -8.36 -7.69 -5.34
C THR A 410 -8.20 -7.68 -3.81
N SER A 411 -9.14 -7.09 -3.06
CA SER A 411 -9.12 -7.07 -1.60
C SER A 411 -9.50 -8.39 -0.94
N ILE A 412 -10.14 -9.30 -1.67
CA ILE A 412 -10.55 -10.63 -1.21
C ILE A 412 -9.63 -11.70 -1.78
N GLY A 413 -9.25 -11.57 -3.07
CA GLY A 413 -8.46 -12.56 -3.79
C GLY A 413 -9.26 -13.82 -4.12
N ALA A 414 -8.59 -14.82 -4.68
CA ALA A 414 -9.20 -16.10 -5.05
C ALA A 414 -8.38 -17.30 -4.57
N ALA A 415 -9.07 -18.40 -4.28
CA ALA A 415 -8.40 -19.65 -3.93
C ALA A 415 -7.66 -20.23 -5.15
N LEU A 416 -6.46 -20.76 -4.90
CA LEU A 416 -5.77 -21.62 -5.85
C LEU A 416 -6.35 -23.04 -5.75
N LEU A 417 -6.71 -23.62 -6.88
CA LEU A 417 -7.32 -24.95 -6.94
C LEU A 417 -6.25 -26.02 -7.15
N ALA A 418 -6.45 -27.18 -6.52
CA ALA A 418 -5.58 -28.33 -6.71
C ALA A 418 -5.61 -28.80 -8.18
N PRO A 419 -4.47 -29.20 -8.77
CA PRO A 419 -4.40 -29.58 -10.18
C PRO A 419 -5.33 -30.74 -10.57
N ASN A 420 -5.64 -31.64 -9.64
CA ASN A 420 -6.50 -32.80 -9.83
C ASN A 420 -7.94 -32.60 -9.29
N THR A 421 -8.35 -31.34 -9.06
CA THR A 421 -9.66 -31.04 -8.48
C THR A 421 -10.80 -31.59 -9.35
N LYS A 422 -11.83 -32.13 -8.68
CA LYS A 422 -13.06 -32.64 -9.32
C LYS A 422 -14.20 -31.62 -9.31
N LEU A 423 -13.91 -30.39 -8.87
CA LEU A 423 -14.90 -29.30 -8.80
C LEU A 423 -15.17 -28.68 -10.18
N LEU A 424 -14.31 -28.93 -11.15
CA LEU A 424 -14.38 -28.38 -12.50
C LEU A 424 -14.82 -29.45 -13.51
N SER A 425 -15.38 -29.02 -14.64
CA SER A 425 -15.78 -29.91 -15.74
C SER A 425 -14.61 -30.73 -16.29
N ILE A 426 -13.41 -30.15 -16.28
CA ILE A 426 -12.13 -30.81 -16.58
C ILE A 426 -11.13 -30.44 -15.48
N ALA A 427 -10.41 -31.44 -14.95
CA ALA A 427 -9.36 -31.17 -13.97
C ALA A 427 -8.21 -30.36 -14.61
N PRO A 428 -7.65 -29.35 -13.93
CA PRO A 428 -6.61 -28.48 -14.48
C PRO A 428 -5.41 -29.22 -15.08
N ASP A 429 -4.92 -30.27 -14.43
CA ASP A 429 -3.79 -31.08 -14.91
C ASP A 429 -4.10 -31.89 -16.19
N GLN A 430 -5.37 -32.05 -16.56
CA GLN A 430 -5.79 -32.76 -17.77
C GLN A 430 -6.02 -31.81 -18.96
N ILE A 431 -6.13 -30.49 -18.73
CA ILE A 431 -6.62 -29.54 -19.73
C ILE A 431 -5.74 -29.53 -20.98
N GLY A 432 -4.42 -29.47 -20.82
CA GLY A 432 -3.46 -29.47 -21.92
C GLY A 432 -3.57 -30.74 -22.77
N ARG A 433 -3.72 -31.91 -22.14
CA ARG A 433 -3.81 -33.20 -22.85
C ARG A 433 -5.10 -33.31 -23.64
N VAL A 434 -6.22 -32.92 -23.01
CA VAL A 434 -7.54 -32.94 -23.64
C VAL A 434 -7.56 -31.98 -24.84
N TYR A 435 -7.00 -30.79 -24.66
CA TYR A 435 -6.94 -29.81 -25.74
C TYR A 435 -5.98 -30.21 -26.87
N GLY A 436 -4.85 -30.86 -26.57
CA GLY A 436 -3.95 -31.43 -27.58
C GLY A 436 -4.63 -32.50 -28.45
N ASP A 437 -5.54 -33.30 -27.89
CA ASP A 437 -6.38 -34.24 -28.67
C ASP A 437 -7.31 -33.49 -29.63
N ILE A 438 -7.91 -32.38 -29.19
CA ILE A 438 -8.74 -31.49 -30.01
C ILE A 438 -7.90 -30.85 -31.13
N LEU A 439 -6.68 -30.38 -30.86
CA LEU A 439 -5.81 -29.86 -31.92
C LEU A 439 -5.44 -30.94 -32.95
N SER A 440 -5.40 -32.21 -32.54
CA SER A 440 -4.97 -33.33 -33.38
C SER A 440 -6.11 -34.03 -34.13
N LYS A 441 -7.36 -33.93 -33.66
CA LYS A 441 -8.55 -34.60 -34.23
C LYS A 441 -9.70 -33.65 -34.57
N ASP A 442 -9.63 -32.41 -34.11
CA ASP A 442 -10.66 -31.40 -34.28
C ASP A 442 -12.04 -31.92 -33.84
N LYS A 443 -13.08 -31.80 -34.69
CA LYS A 443 -14.44 -32.29 -34.41
C LYS A 443 -14.56 -33.79 -34.16
N ASP A 444 -13.55 -34.59 -34.55
CA ASP A 444 -13.53 -36.04 -34.36
C ASP A 444 -12.98 -36.41 -32.96
N SER A 445 -12.52 -35.44 -32.17
CA SER A 445 -12.12 -35.65 -30.78
C SER A 445 -13.33 -36.00 -29.90
N THR A 446 -13.13 -36.94 -28.97
CA THR A 446 -14.15 -37.28 -27.96
C THR A 446 -14.47 -36.12 -27.01
N TYR A 447 -13.59 -35.12 -26.94
CA TYR A 447 -13.70 -33.98 -26.05
C TYR A 447 -14.22 -32.71 -26.74
N ALA A 448 -14.38 -32.74 -28.08
CA ALA A 448 -14.72 -31.55 -28.86
C ALA A 448 -16.02 -30.87 -28.41
N SER A 449 -16.99 -31.63 -27.90
CA SER A 449 -18.27 -31.09 -27.41
C SER A 449 -18.15 -30.32 -26.10
N MET A 450 -17.08 -30.52 -25.32
CA MET A 450 -16.84 -29.85 -24.05
C MET A 450 -16.25 -28.45 -24.21
N PHE A 451 -15.76 -28.10 -25.41
CA PHE A 451 -15.07 -26.83 -25.68
C PHE A 451 -15.89 -25.93 -26.59
N GLU A 452 -15.80 -24.63 -26.36
CA GLU A 452 -16.30 -23.66 -27.31
C GLU A 452 -15.36 -23.60 -28.52
N ALA A 453 -15.93 -23.78 -29.71
CA ALA A 453 -15.17 -23.77 -30.96
C ALA A 453 -15.13 -22.36 -31.56
N ASP A 454 -16.17 -21.56 -31.30
CA ASP A 454 -16.26 -20.20 -31.80
C ASP A 454 -15.33 -19.28 -31.01
N GLY A 455 -14.43 -18.58 -31.70
CA GLY A 455 -13.45 -17.68 -31.09
C GLY A 455 -12.13 -18.36 -30.67
N ASP A 456 -11.96 -19.66 -30.93
CA ASP A 456 -10.69 -20.37 -30.77
C ASP A 456 -9.80 -20.16 -32.01
N GLY A 457 -8.94 -19.14 -31.97
CA GLY A 457 -7.99 -18.82 -33.03
C GLY A 457 -6.84 -19.82 -33.13
N LEU A 458 -6.56 -20.56 -32.05
CA LEU A 458 -5.45 -21.51 -32.01
C LEU A 458 -5.73 -22.75 -32.88
N ARG A 459 -6.97 -23.26 -32.89
CA ARG A 459 -7.37 -24.35 -33.79
C ARG A 459 -7.20 -24.00 -35.27
N SER A 460 -7.37 -22.73 -35.61
CA SER A 460 -7.13 -22.24 -36.98
C SER A 460 -5.63 -22.12 -37.30
N THR A 461 -4.81 -21.84 -36.28
CA THR A 461 -3.38 -21.58 -36.43
C THR A 461 -2.55 -22.87 -36.45
N ILE A 462 -2.83 -23.82 -35.54
CA ILE A 462 -2.06 -25.07 -35.39
C ILE A 462 -2.92 -26.34 -35.28
N GLY A 463 -4.24 -26.24 -35.47
CA GLY A 463 -5.12 -27.41 -35.39
C GLY A 463 -5.04 -28.36 -36.59
N LYS A 464 -5.92 -29.36 -36.60
CA LYS A 464 -6.00 -30.44 -37.60
C LYS A 464 -5.89 -29.95 -39.04
N ALA A 465 -6.68 -28.93 -39.40
CA ALA A 465 -6.74 -28.43 -40.77
C ALA A 465 -5.39 -27.85 -41.23
N TYR A 466 -4.70 -27.13 -40.34
CA TYR A 466 -3.34 -26.63 -40.58
C TYR A 466 -2.35 -27.80 -40.71
N LYS A 467 -2.36 -28.73 -39.74
CA LYS A 467 -1.48 -29.91 -39.72
C LYS A 467 -1.63 -30.76 -40.99
N ASP A 468 -2.85 -30.99 -41.45
CA ASP A 468 -3.16 -31.74 -42.68
C ASP A 468 -2.67 -31.00 -43.93
N LYS A 469 -2.87 -29.67 -44.00
CA LYS A 469 -2.39 -28.84 -45.09
C LYS A 469 -0.86 -28.87 -45.17
N LYS A 470 -0.19 -28.71 -44.03
CA LYS A 470 1.27 -28.77 -43.93
C LYS A 470 1.80 -30.16 -44.28
N SER A 471 1.17 -31.23 -43.79
CA SER A 471 1.53 -32.61 -44.14
C SER A 471 1.46 -32.89 -45.64
N LYS A 472 0.43 -32.37 -46.34
CA LYS A 472 0.31 -32.47 -47.80
C LYS A 472 1.33 -31.63 -48.58
N SER A 473 1.91 -30.61 -47.96
CA SER A 473 2.93 -29.76 -48.58
C SER A 473 4.35 -30.33 -48.47
N ILE A 474 4.57 -31.32 -47.60
CA ILE A 474 5.86 -31.99 -47.46
C ILE A 474 6.13 -32.87 -48.70
N PRO A 475 7.33 -32.80 -49.29
CA PRO A 475 7.70 -33.67 -50.42
C PRO A 475 7.57 -35.15 -50.08
N PRO A 476 7.27 -36.04 -51.04
CA PRO A 476 7.12 -37.47 -50.79
C PRO A 476 8.39 -38.16 -50.25
N THR A 477 9.54 -37.48 -50.33
CA THR A 477 10.84 -37.90 -49.77
C THR A 477 10.96 -37.68 -48.25
N ALA A 478 9.97 -37.06 -47.61
CA ALA A 478 9.92 -36.85 -46.18
C ALA A 478 8.51 -37.10 -45.63
N LYS A 479 8.43 -37.49 -44.35
CA LYS A 479 7.20 -37.69 -43.60
C LYS A 479 7.19 -36.76 -42.40
N ILE A 480 6.07 -36.09 -42.16
CA ILE A 480 5.86 -35.31 -40.95
C ILE A 480 4.87 -36.01 -40.01
N GLU A 481 5.24 -36.09 -38.74
CA GLU A 481 4.43 -36.62 -37.64
C GLU A 481 4.22 -35.51 -36.60
N TYR A 482 3.03 -35.49 -36.01
CA TYR A 482 2.69 -34.54 -34.96
C TYR A 482 2.37 -35.29 -33.67
N SER A 483 2.87 -34.81 -32.56
CA SER A 483 2.51 -35.28 -31.23
C SER A 483 2.38 -34.11 -30.26
N SER A 484 1.65 -34.31 -29.18
CA SER A 484 1.47 -33.29 -28.13
C SER A 484 1.92 -33.85 -26.80
N GLU A 485 2.70 -33.08 -26.05
CA GLU A 485 3.18 -33.42 -24.71
C GLU A 485 2.82 -32.29 -23.73
N VAL A 486 2.50 -32.64 -22.49
CA VAL A 486 2.17 -31.68 -21.44
C VAL A 486 3.22 -31.81 -20.35
N PRO A 487 4.01 -30.76 -20.08
CA PRO A 487 4.94 -30.77 -18.96
C PRO A 487 4.22 -31.01 -17.63
N ALA A 488 4.86 -31.78 -16.75
CA ALA A 488 4.33 -32.03 -15.40
C ALA A 488 4.20 -30.73 -14.62
N ASP A 489 3.18 -30.66 -13.74
CA ASP A 489 2.95 -29.53 -12.82
C ASP A 489 2.85 -28.14 -13.50
N SER A 490 2.49 -28.11 -14.79
CA SER A 490 2.34 -26.89 -15.60
C SER A 490 0.96 -26.24 -15.49
N ALA A 491 0.01 -26.81 -14.75
CA ALA A 491 -1.33 -26.25 -14.64
C ALA A 491 -1.46 -25.37 -13.38
N VAL A 492 -1.77 -24.09 -13.58
CA VAL A 492 -2.09 -23.14 -12.49
C VAL A 492 -3.55 -22.74 -12.60
N ALA A 493 -4.35 -23.09 -11.59
CA ALA A 493 -5.79 -22.87 -11.59
C ALA A 493 -6.23 -21.94 -10.46
N ILE A 494 -6.78 -20.77 -10.80
CA ILE A 494 -7.32 -19.81 -9.83
C ILE A 494 -8.84 -19.77 -9.96
N ALA A 495 -9.54 -19.87 -8.84
CA ALA A 495 -11.00 -19.86 -8.80
C ALA A 495 -11.59 -18.52 -9.29
N THR A 496 -12.79 -18.60 -9.88
CA THR A 496 -13.63 -17.46 -10.28
C THR A 496 -14.84 -17.33 -9.34
N ASP A 497 -15.54 -16.19 -9.37
CA ASP A 497 -16.76 -16.01 -8.56
C ASP A 497 -17.89 -16.98 -8.95
N GLY A 498 -17.87 -17.44 -10.21
CA GLY A 498 -18.85 -18.38 -10.76
C GLY A 498 -18.58 -19.85 -10.42
N ALA A 499 -17.72 -20.15 -9.44
CA ALA A 499 -17.25 -21.48 -9.08
C ALA A 499 -16.47 -22.26 -10.16
N GLY A 500 -16.24 -21.65 -11.34
CA GLY A 500 -15.27 -22.13 -12.33
C GLY A 500 -13.84 -21.67 -11.99
N ALA A 501 -12.91 -21.84 -12.93
CA ALA A 501 -11.52 -21.45 -12.76
C ALA A 501 -10.92 -20.82 -14.02
N LEU A 502 -10.00 -19.88 -13.84
CA LEU A 502 -8.99 -19.53 -14.83
C LEU A 502 -7.86 -20.54 -14.73
N VAL A 503 -7.54 -21.22 -15.83
CA VAL A 503 -6.51 -22.27 -15.87
C VAL A 503 -5.46 -21.89 -16.89
N SER A 504 -4.27 -21.55 -16.41
CA SER A 504 -3.06 -21.42 -17.22
C SER A 504 -2.41 -22.79 -17.34
N ALA A 505 -2.03 -23.18 -18.55
CA ALA A 505 -1.42 -24.47 -18.82
C ALA A 505 -0.41 -24.39 -19.96
N GLU A 506 0.48 -25.37 -20.03
CA GLU A 506 1.42 -25.52 -21.13
C GLU A 506 1.07 -26.73 -21.99
N LEU A 507 1.31 -26.61 -23.30
CA LEU A 507 1.24 -27.68 -24.27
C LEU A 507 2.43 -27.59 -25.22
N ASN A 508 3.21 -28.66 -25.31
CA ASN A 508 4.30 -28.79 -26.26
C ASN A 508 3.82 -29.55 -27.50
N GLU A 509 3.76 -28.84 -28.63
CA GLU A 509 3.43 -29.41 -29.93
C GLU A 509 4.72 -29.79 -30.66
N ILE A 510 4.89 -31.07 -30.91
CA ILE A 510 6.11 -31.64 -31.47
C ILE A 510 5.85 -32.00 -32.93
N GLU A 511 6.65 -31.40 -33.82
CA GLU A 511 6.71 -31.74 -35.23
C GLU A 511 7.96 -32.56 -35.51
N LYS A 512 7.79 -33.79 -35.99
CA LYS A 512 8.89 -34.68 -36.36
C LYS A 512 8.90 -34.91 -37.86
N VAL A 513 9.94 -34.48 -38.55
CA VAL A 513 10.11 -34.64 -39.99
C VAL A 513 11.24 -35.63 -40.27
N THR A 514 10.94 -36.78 -40.87
CA THR A 514 11.91 -37.84 -41.18
C THR A 514 12.02 -38.12 -42.68
N PRO A 515 13.23 -38.39 -43.22
CA PRO A 515 13.36 -38.86 -44.60
C PRO A 515 12.70 -40.23 -44.81
N THR A 516 12.08 -40.45 -45.97
CA THR A 516 11.43 -41.73 -46.32
C THR A 516 12.29 -42.62 -47.22
N ALA A 517 13.39 -42.10 -47.77
CA ALA A 517 14.30 -42.83 -48.65
C ALA A 517 15.72 -42.88 -48.08
N ALA A 518 16.42 -43.99 -48.31
CA ALA A 518 17.81 -44.15 -47.89
C ALA A 518 18.71 -43.13 -48.59
N GLY A 519 19.45 -42.34 -47.80
CA GLY A 519 20.31 -41.26 -48.30
C GLY A 519 19.60 -39.93 -48.60
N ALA A 520 18.29 -39.83 -48.35
CA ALA A 520 17.59 -38.54 -48.40
C ALA A 520 17.83 -37.73 -47.11
N GLU A 521 17.88 -36.41 -47.26
CA GLU A 521 18.11 -35.48 -46.15
C GLU A 521 16.93 -34.52 -45.98
N VAL A 522 16.64 -34.17 -44.73
CA VAL A 522 15.75 -33.07 -44.35
C VAL A 522 16.61 -31.84 -44.08
N ASN A 523 16.44 -30.80 -44.90
CA ASN A 523 17.11 -29.53 -44.69
C ASN A 523 16.37 -28.71 -43.63
N THR A 524 17.11 -28.03 -42.76
CA THR A 524 16.55 -27.07 -41.82
C THR A 524 16.69 -25.64 -42.34
N GLU A 525 15.72 -24.81 -42.00
CA GLU A 525 15.73 -23.39 -42.34
C GLU A 525 15.27 -22.53 -41.15
N GLY A 526 15.58 -21.24 -41.20
CA GLY A 526 15.10 -20.24 -40.24
C GLY A 526 15.33 -20.61 -38.77
N ALA A 527 14.27 -20.49 -37.97
CA ALA A 527 14.29 -20.73 -36.53
C ALA A 527 14.66 -22.17 -36.15
N VAL A 528 14.22 -23.17 -36.92
CA VAL A 528 14.52 -24.60 -36.65
C VAL A 528 16.01 -24.85 -36.80
N LYS A 529 16.63 -24.31 -37.85
CA LYS A 529 18.08 -24.34 -38.06
C LYS A 529 18.83 -23.60 -36.94
N ALA A 530 18.30 -22.44 -36.55
CA ALA A 530 18.91 -21.63 -35.51
C ALA A 530 18.97 -22.35 -34.16
N LEU A 531 17.93 -23.09 -33.77
CA LEU A 531 17.93 -23.87 -32.53
C LEU A 531 18.66 -25.21 -32.66
N SER A 532 18.44 -25.98 -33.74
CA SER A 532 19.04 -27.31 -33.88
C SER A 532 20.54 -27.26 -34.12
N GLY A 533 21.05 -26.21 -34.77
CA GLY A 533 22.44 -26.10 -35.18
C GLY A 533 22.85 -27.06 -36.31
N VAL A 534 21.89 -27.75 -36.94
CA VAL A 534 22.13 -28.76 -37.96
C VAL A 534 21.57 -28.28 -39.29
N ASP A 535 22.38 -28.18 -40.34
CA ASP A 535 21.97 -27.71 -41.68
C ASP A 535 21.05 -28.70 -42.41
N SER A 536 21.38 -29.99 -42.34
CA SER A 536 20.60 -31.09 -42.91
C SER A 536 20.76 -32.36 -42.07
N SER A 537 19.76 -33.23 -42.10
CA SER A 537 19.78 -34.51 -41.37
C SER A 537 19.27 -35.67 -42.21
N THR A 538 20.01 -36.79 -42.17
CA THR A 538 19.60 -38.10 -42.72
C THR A 538 18.72 -38.90 -41.77
N LYS A 539 18.63 -38.51 -40.49
CA LYS A 539 17.76 -39.14 -39.48
C LYS A 539 16.41 -38.45 -39.38
N GLY A 540 16.39 -37.14 -39.60
CA GLY A 540 15.22 -36.28 -39.45
C GLY A 540 15.41 -35.23 -38.36
N ILE A 541 14.44 -34.32 -38.28
CA ILE A 541 14.44 -33.17 -37.37
C ILE A 541 13.19 -33.20 -36.52
N THR A 542 13.35 -32.93 -35.23
CA THR A 542 12.26 -32.68 -34.28
C THR A 542 12.26 -31.19 -33.94
N ALA A 543 11.09 -30.55 -34.04
CA ALA A 543 10.85 -29.18 -33.62
C ALA A 543 9.74 -29.18 -32.56
N THR A 544 9.99 -28.57 -31.41
CA THR A 544 9.05 -28.43 -30.30
C THR A 544 8.58 -26.99 -30.22
N TYR A 545 7.26 -26.82 -30.27
CA TYR A 545 6.59 -25.54 -30.12
C TYR A 545 5.90 -25.51 -28.75
N GLY A 546 6.40 -24.66 -27.85
CA GLY A 546 5.77 -24.40 -26.57
C GLY A 546 4.57 -23.49 -26.75
N VAL A 547 3.41 -23.93 -26.25
CA VAL A 547 2.15 -23.21 -26.30
C VAL A 547 1.70 -22.93 -24.86
N GLN A 548 1.66 -21.65 -24.52
CA GLN A 548 1.09 -21.13 -23.30
C GLN A 548 -0.40 -20.90 -23.53
N LEU A 549 -1.25 -21.48 -22.69
CA LEU A 549 -2.69 -21.48 -22.84
C LEU A 549 -3.35 -20.87 -21.62
N LEU A 550 -4.41 -20.09 -21.83
CA LEU A 550 -5.31 -19.65 -20.77
C LEU A 550 -6.74 -20.08 -21.09
N PHE A 551 -7.35 -20.83 -20.20
CA PHE A 551 -8.74 -21.27 -20.30
C PHE A 551 -9.60 -20.70 -19.19
N TYR A 552 -10.89 -20.51 -19.49
CA TYR A 552 -11.94 -20.60 -18.48
C TYR A 552 -12.50 -22.02 -18.46
N VAL A 553 -12.46 -22.67 -17.29
CA VAL A 553 -13.03 -24.00 -17.07
C VAL A 553 -14.22 -23.87 -16.11
N PRO A 554 -15.45 -24.21 -16.56
CA PRO A 554 -16.63 -24.09 -15.72
C PRO A 554 -16.68 -25.14 -14.60
N PRO A 555 -17.51 -24.93 -13.56
CA PRO A 555 -17.70 -25.93 -12.52
C PRO A 555 -18.34 -27.21 -13.07
N VAL A 556 -18.16 -28.31 -12.35
CA VAL A 556 -18.83 -29.56 -12.69
C VAL A 556 -20.36 -29.41 -12.53
N GLY A 557 -21.12 -30.02 -13.44
CA GLY A 557 -22.59 -30.04 -13.36
C GLY A 557 -23.30 -28.88 -14.06
N THR A 558 -22.57 -28.00 -14.74
CA THR A 558 -23.13 -26.99 -15.66
C THR A 558 -23.05 -27.46 -17.11
N ASP A 559 -23.94 -26.96 -17.96
CA ASP A 559 -23.88 -27.16 -19.41
C ASP A 559 -22.91 -26.18 -20.12
N ASP A 560 -22.24 -25.32 -19.35
CA ASP A 560 -21.22 -24.40 -19.85
C ASP A 560 -20.02 -25.15 -20.42
N LYS A 561 -19.47 -24.61 -21.50
CA LYS A 561 -18.28 -25.16 -22.16
C LYS A 561 -17.00 -24.52 -21.64
N VAL A 562 -15.90 -25.25 -21.79
CA VAL A 562 -14.55 -24.71 -21.63
C VAL A 562 -14.26 -23.71 -22.74
N VAL A 563 -13.69 -22.56 -22.41
CA VAL A 563 -13.40 -21.48 -23.38
C VAL A 563 -11.91 -21.18 -23.36
N LEU A 564 -11.26 -21.22 -24.54
CA LEU A 564 -9.92 -20.68 -24.72
C LEU A 564 -9.99 -19.15 -24.67
N LEU A 565 -9.33 -18.54 -23.68
CA LEU A 565 -9.31 -17.09 -23.50
C LEU A 565 -8.12 -16.44 -24.21
N GLY A 566 -7.04 -17.18 -24.41
CA GLY A 566 -5.82 -16.67 -25.02
C GLY A 566 -4.78 -17.74 -25.18
N PHE A 567 -3.81 -17.46 -26.05
CA PHE A 567 -2.65 -18.31 -26.22
C PHE A 567 -1.42 -17.50 -26.61
N THR A 568 -0.25 -18.06 -26.39
CA THR A 568 1.02 -17.58 -26.94
C THR A 568 1.86 -18.78 -27.29
N GLN A 569 2.42 -18.79 -28.50
CA GLN A 569 3.18 -19.93 -28.99
C GLN A 569 4.49 -19.51 -29.61
N GLY A 570 5.47 -20.40 -29.59
CA GLY A 570 6.66 -20.28 -30.41
C GLY A 570 7.57 -21.49 -30.30
N LEU A 571 8.59 -21.52 -31.15
CA LEU A 571 9.56 -22.60 -31.19
C LEU A 571 10.45 -22.52 -29.94
N THR A 572 10.41 -23.54 -29.08
CA THR A 572 11.16 -23.62 -27.82
C THR A 572 12.38 -24.54 -27.93
N ALA A 573 12.30 -25.59 -28.76
CA ALA A 573 13.42 -26.48 -29.01
C ALA A 573 13.43 -27.01 -30.45
N ALA A 574 14.61 -27.35 -30.95
CA ALA A 574 14.75 -28.14 -32.16
C ALA A 574 16.01 -29.01 -32.07
N SER A 575 15.95 -30.24 -32.57
CA SER A 575 17.08 -31.17 -32.54
C SER A 575 17.03 -32.17 -33.70
N GLU A 576 18.16 -32.80 -33.99
CA GLU A 576 18.17 -34.00 -34.83
C GLU A 576 17.48 -35.16 -34.09
N VAL A 577 16.76 -36.01 -34.83
CA VAL A 577 16.18 -37.25 -34.28
C VAL A 577 17.32 -38.17 -33.86
N GLN A 578 17.30 -38.64 -32.60
CA GLN A 578 18.37 -39.49 -32.06
C GLN A 578 18.40 -40.89 -32.68
#